data_AF-A0A4P7ZQ28-F1
#
_entry.id   AF-A0A4P7ZQ28-F1
#
_cell.length_a   1.000
_cell.length_b   1.000
_cell.length_c   1.000
_cell.angle_alpha   90.00
_cell.angle_beta   90.00
_cell.angle_gamma   90.00
#
_symmetry.space_group_name_H-M   'P 1'
#
loop_
_entity.id
_entity.type
_entity.pdbx_description
1 polymer ?
#
loop_
_entity_poly.entity_id
_entity_poly.type
_entity_poly.pdbx_seq_one_letter_code
_entity_poly.pdbx_strand_id
1 'polypeptide(L)' 'MAGFSVFFCDAQRCSIQPVRAMDPDHAIAQVRGAVPDLRRVAVIPDELLEGVDPEQLLQEWIQAKV' A
#
# COMPACT_ATOMS: atom_id res chain seq x y z
N MET A 1 0.40 -4.81 17.26
CA MET A 1 0.53 -4.83 15.78
C MET A 1 -0.59 -3.98 15.22
N ALA A 2 -0.25 -3.03 14.36
CA ALA A 2 -1.22 -2.14 13.72
C ALA A 2 -1.62 -2.69 12.34
N GLY A 3 -2.79 -2.28 11.87
CA GLY A 3 -3.23 -2.51 10.50
C GLY A 3 -2.67 -1.44 9.59
N PHE A 4 -2.10 -1.85 8.45
CA PHE A 4 -1.63 -0.96 7.41
C PHE A 4 -2.16 -1.41 6.07
N SER A 5 -2.52 -0.45 5.25
CA SER A 5 -2.86 -0.67 3.85
C SER A 5 -1.69 -0.20 3.00
N VAL A 6 -1.06 -1.15 2.31
CA VAL A 6 0.10 -0.89 1.46
C VAL A 6 -0.36 -0.80 0.02
N PHE A 7 -0.22 0.38 -0.56
CA PHE A 7 -0.47 0.65 -1.97
C PHE A 7 0.85 0.45 -2.71
N PHE A 8 0.84 -0.35 -3.76
CA PHE A 8 2.05 -0.58 -4.53
C PHE A 8 1.78 -0.77 -6.01
N CYS A 9 2.80 -0.52 -6.83
CA CYS A 9 2.80 -0.84 -8.24
C CYS A 9 3.99 -1.74 -8.57
N ASP A 10 3.72 -2.83 -9.28
CA ASP A 10 4.73 -3.64 -9.95
C ASP A 10 4.88 -3.20 -11.43
N ALA A 11 5.56 -4.01 -12.25
CA ALA A 11 5.75 -3.71 -13.67
C ALA A 11 4.45 -3.83 -14.52
N GLN A 12 3.41 -4.47 -14.00
CA GLN A 12 2.17 -4.79 -14.71
C GLN A 12 0.95 -4.06 -14.17
N ARG A 13 0.83 -3.88 -12.85
CA ARG A 13 -0.35 -3.32 -12.19
C ARG A 13 -0.04 -2.66 -10.87
N CYS A 14 -0.97 -1.79 -10.46
CA CYS A 14 -1.02 -1.25 -9.10
C CYS A 14 -2.10 -1.98 -8.30
N SER A 15 -1.85 -2.19 -7.02
CA SER A 15 -2.73 -2.92 -6.12
C SER A 15 -2.56 -2.42 -4.69
N ILE A 16 -3.53 -2.76 -3.85
CA ILE A 16 -3.52 -2.49 -2.42
C ILE A 16 -3.48 -3.83 -1.68
N GLN A 17 -2.67 -3.93 -0.64
CA GLN A 17 -2.60 -5.09 0.22
C GLN A 17 -2.69 -4.68 1.69
N PRO A 18 -3.70 -5.16 2.44
CA PRO A 18 -3.76 -4.98 3.88
C PRO A 18 -2.73 -5.91 4.54
N VAL A 19 -1.93 -5.36 5.45
CA VAL A 19 -0.92 -6.09 6.20
C VAL A 19 -0.98 -5.70 7.67
N ARG A 20 -0.68 -6.68 8.54
CA ARG A 20 -0.48 -6.42 9.97
C ARG A 20 1.02 -6.34 10.22
N ALA A 21 1.49 -5.18 10.66
CA ALA A 21 2.91 -4.94 10.91
C ALA A 21 3.13 -4.22 12.25
N MET A 22 4.39 -4.14 12.67
CA MET A 22 4.78 -3.37 13.86
C MET A 22 4.85 -1.87 13.56
N ASP A 23 5.30 -1.54 12.36
CA ASP A 23 5.59 -0.20 11.88
C ASP A 23 5.45 -0.17 10.33
N PRO A 24 5.40 1.03 9.73
CA PRO A 24 5.28 1.18 8.28
C PRO A 24 6.42 0.53 7.49
N ASP A 25 7.66 0.58 7.97
CA ASP A 25 8.81 0.00 7.27
C ASP A 25 8.71 -1.53 7.22
N HIS A 26 8.25 -2.15 8.31
CA HIS A 26 7.95 -3.56 8.37
C HIS A 26 6.80 -3.94 7.42
N ALA A 27 5.78 -3.09 7.27
CA ALA A 27 4.73 -3.29 6.27
C ALA A 27 5.28 -3.26 4.83
N ILE A 28 6.16 -2.31 4.51
CA ILE A 28 6.85 -2.24 3.20
C ILE A 28 7.70 -3.50 2.96
N ALA A 29 8.46 -3.93 3.97
CA ALA A 29 9.33 -5.10 3.87
C ALA A 29 8.53 -6.38 3.55
N GLN A 30 7.34 -6.56 4.16
CA GLN A 30 6.46 -7.68 3.85
C GLN A 30 6.00 -7.67 2.39
N VAL A 31 5.57 -6.51 1.87
CA VAL A 31 5.12 -6.39 0.48
C VAL A 31 6.27 -6.52 -0.52
N ARG A 32 7.45 -5.97 -0.21
CA ARG A 32 8.67 -6.17 -1.03
C ARG A 32 9.06 -7.63 -1.13
N GLY A 33 8.87 -8.42 -0.07
CA GLY A 33 9.11 -9.86 -0.09
C GLY A 33 8.13 -10.62 -1.00
N ALA A 34 6.87 -10.16 -1.09
CA ALA A 34 5.85 -10.78 -1.94
C ALA A 34 5.91 -10.29 -3.40
N VAL A 35 6.41 -9.08 -3.63
CA VAL A 35 6.44 -8.40 -4.93
C VAL A 35 7.87 -7.93 -5.20
N PRO A 36 8.72 -8.80 -5.77
CA PRO A 36 10.14 -8.49 -5.98
C PRO A 36 10.36 -7.33 -6.98
N ASP A 37 9.44 -7.11 -7.92
CA ASP A 37 9.50 -6.04 -8.93
C ASP A 37 8.76 -4.75 -8.51
N LEU A 38 8.77 -4.45 -7.21
CA LEU A 38 8.10 -3.27 -6.63
C LEU A 38 8.70 -1.96 -7.18
N ARG A 39 7.92 -1.17 -7.89
CA ARG A 39 8.34 0.12 -8.46
C ARG A 39 7.93 1.32 -7.62
N ARG A 40 6.70 1.31 -7.12
CA ARG A 40 6.13 2.39 -6.30
C ARG A 40 5.49 1.76 -5.09
N VAL A 41 5.65 2.39 -3.93
CA VAL A 41 5.03 1.94 -2.69
C VAL A 41 4.64 3.12 -1.82
N ALA A 42 3.47 3.03 -1.21
CA ALA A 42 3.00 3.92 -0.17
C ALA A 42 2.33 3.07 0.92
N VAL A 43 2.50 3.47 2.17
CA VAL A 43 1.91 2.79 3.32
C VAL A 43 1.05 3.77 4.08
N ILE A 44 -0.18 3.37 4.34
CA ILE A 44 -1.14 4.16 5.09
C ILE A 44 -1.62 3.33 6.27
N PRO A 45 -1.47 3.80 7.52
CA PRO A 45 -2.11 3.20 8.68
C PRO A 45 -3.63 3.10 8.48
N ASP A 46 -4.24 1.98 8.84
CA ASP A 46 -5.68 1.76 8.63
C ASP A 46 -6.53 2.80 9.39
N GLU A 47 -6.02 3.33 10.50
CA GLU A 47 -6.64 4.42 11.27
C GLU A 47 -6.82 5.72 10.46
N LEU A 48 -6.00 5.95 9.43
CA LEU A 48 -6.12 7.11 8.53
C LEU A 48 -7.07 6.84 7.35
N LEU A 49 -7.50 5.58 7.17
CA LEU A 49 -8.43 5.16 6.12
C LEU A 49 -9.87 5.02 6.64
N GLU A 50 -10.13 5.36 7.90
CA GLU A 50 -11.48 5.32 8.45
C GLU A 50 -12.41 6.28 7.69
N GLY A 51 -13.45 5.73 7.06
CA GLY A 51 -14.38 6.48 6.22
C GLY A 51 -13.89 6.78 4.80
N VAL A 52 -12.73 6.26 4.41
CA VAL A 52 -12.18 6.40 3.05
C VAL A 52 -12.33 5.07 2.30
N ASP A 53 -12.76 5.13 1.04
CA ASP A 53 -12.79 3.96 0.16
C ASP A 53 -11.37 3.65 -0.35
N PRO A 54 -10.75 2.52 0.05
CA PRO A 54 -9.39 2.18 -0.36
C PRO A 54 -9.26 1.96 -1.87
N GLU A 55 -10.33 1.51 -2.55
CA GLU A 55 -10.30 1.32 -4.00
C GLU A 55 -10.30 2.66 -4.74
N GLN A 56 -11.12 3.62 -4.29
CA GLN A 56 -11.08 4.98 -4.82
C GLN A 56 -9.70 5.61 -4.59
N LEU A 57 -9.14 5.46 -3.39
CA LEU A 57 -7.83 6.01 -3.05
C LEU A 57 -6.71 5.38 -3.90
N LEU A 58 -6.82 4.08 -4.21
CA LEU A 58 -5.91 3.40 -5.13
C LEU A 58 -5.99 4.01 -6.53
N GLN A 59 -7.19 4.28 -7.06
CA GLN A 59 -7.36 4.93 -8.36
C GLN A 59 -6.75 6.34 -8.38
N GLU A 60 -7.00 7.14 -7.35
CA GLU A 60 -6.42 8.48 -7.20
C GLU A 60 -4.89 8.40 -7.13
N TRP A 61 -4.34 7.45 -6.39
CA TRP A 61 -2.90 7.24 -6.29
C TRP A 61 -2.25 6.81 -7.62
N ILE A 62 -2.94 5.97 -8.40
CA ILE A 62 -2.52 5.60 -9.76
C ILE A 62 -2.51 6.82 -10.68
N GLN A 63 -3.53 7.67 -10.60
CA GLN A 63 -3.66 8.87 -11.44
C GLN A 63 -2.73 10.01 -11.03
N ALA A 64 -2.38 10.08 -9.74
CA ALA A 64 -1.39 11.00 -9.21
C ALA A 64 0.00 10.63 -9.75
N LYS A 65 0.29 11.11 -10.97
CA LYS A 65 1.62 11.11 -11.58
C LYS A 65 2.55 11.91 -10.68
N VAL A 66 3.50 11.23 -10.05
CA VAL A 66 4.70 11.84 -9.46
C VAL A 66 5.65 12.21 -10.57
#